data_AF-A0A7X7TZI1-F1
#
_entry.id   AF-A0A7X7TZI1-F1
#
_cell.length_a   1.000
_cell.length_b   1.000
_cell.length_c   1.000
_cell.angle_alpha   90.00
_cell.angle_beta   90.00
_cell.angle_gamma   90.00
#
_symmetry.space_group_name_H-M   'P 1'
#
loop_
_entity.id
_entity.type
_entity.pdbx_description
1 polymer ?
#
loop_
_entity_poly.entity_id
_entity_poly.type
_entity_poly.pdbx_seq_one_letter_code
_entity_poly.pdbx_strand_id
1 'polypeptide(L)'
;LFVGDVNWSPHHYDIIQWTVNPDVKAPIDVKYRDGMIDYHYNNGVVVHSDAYPNEPVGPNGGACFVGTDGRIAVDRDSIVSYPASILREPLLPDDERVYYANSHSGNFLDCVRSRKATICCPEVAAYTINAIFIGGISLALKRDLRWDPVTLQFAGDDTANRLLSYSPRPPWIL
;
A
#
# COMPACT_ATOMS: atom_id res chain seq x y z
N LEU A 1 -15.09 7.71 2.93
CA LEU A 1 -15.21 6.23 2.88
C LEU A 1 -13.85 5.74 2.49
N PHE A 2 -13.04 5.34 3.46
CA PHE A 2 -11.63 5.02 3.27
C PHE A 2 -11.34 3.74 4.03
N VAL A 3 -10.36 2.97 3.56
CA VAL A 3 -9.76 1.93 4.39
C VAL A 3 -8.87 2.61 5.41
N GLY A 4 -9.28 2.62 6.67
CA GLY A 4 -8.70 3.48 7.72
C GLY A 4 -9.01 4.96 7.48
N ASP A 5 -7.99 5.80 7.30
CA ASP A 5 -8.12 7.24 7.04
C ASP A 5 -7.10 7.74 5.99
N VAL A 6 -7.27 8.98 5.53
CA VAL A 6 -6.44 9.56 4.44
C VAL A 6 -5.08 10.09 4.89
N ASN A 7 -4.75 9.99 6.18
CA ASN A 7 -3.51 10.47 6.77
C ASN A 7 -2.62 9.31 7.22
N TRP A 8 -3.13 8.39 8.04
CA TRP A 8 -2.36 7.25 8.56
C TRP A 8 -2.29 6.07 7.60
N SER A 9 -3.39 5.72 6.93
CA SER A 9 -3.38 4.58 6.00
C SER A 9 -2.32 4.69 4.91
N PRO A 10 -2.05 5.85 4.27
CA PRO A 10 -1.01 5.96 3.26
C PRO A 10 0.35 5.48 3.76
N HIS A 11 0.69 5.75 5.03
CA HIS A 11 1.95 5.30 5.61
C HIS A 11 2.06 3.77 5.70
N HIS A 12 0.95 3.07 5.94
CA HIS A 12 0.92 1.61 6.00
C HIS A 12 0.97 1.00 4.59
N TYR A 13 0.14 1.51 3.68
CA TYR A 13 0.05 0.95 2.34
C TYR A 13 1.30 1.23 1.50
N ASP A 14 1.99 2.35 1.72
CA ASP A 14 3.26 2.65 1.04
C ASP A 14 4.32 1.59 1.34
N ILE A 15 4.55 1.29 2.62
CA ILE A 15 5.55 0.28 3.01
C ILE A 15 5.14 -1.12 2.57
N ILE A 16 3.84 -1.45 2.63
CA ILE A 16 3.32 -2.73 2.16
C ILE A 16 3.56 -2.87 0.66
N GLN A 17 3.15 -1.90 -0.16
CA GLN A 17 3.32 -1.95 -1.61
C GLN A 17 4.80 -1.95 -2.01
N TRP A 18 5.65 -1.20 -1.30
CA TRP A 18 7.09 -1.25 -1.52
C TRP A 18 7.69 -2.62 -1.22
N THR A 19 7.22 -3.29 -0.15
CA THR A 19 7.74 -4.59 0.27
C THR A 19 7.25 -5.72 -0.64
N VAL A 20 5.95 -5.72 -0.99
CA VAL A 20 5.37 -6.77 -1.82
C VAL A 20 5.63 -6.55 -3.31
N ASN A 21 6.13 -5.37 -3.69
CA ASN A 21 6.61 -4.99 -5.02
C ASN A 21 5.70 -5.51 -6.17
N PRO A 22 4.42 -5.12 -6.21
CA PRO A 22 3.50 -5.56 -7.25
C PRO A 22 3.83 -4.88 -8.59
N ASP A 23 3.38 -5.45 -9.71
CA ASP A 23 3.36 -4.71 -10.98
C ASP A 23 2.36 -3.56 -10.88
N VAL A 24 2.86 -2.33 -10.84
CA VAL A 24 2.05 -1.12 -10.70
C VAL A 24 1.07 -0.86 -11.85
N LYS A 25 1.20 -1.60 -12.96
CA LYS A 25 0.28 -1.55 -14.10
C LYS A 25 -0.73 -2.69 -14.10
N ALA A 26 -0.57 -3.69 -13.24
CA ALA A 26 -1.46 -4.83 -13.22
C ALA A 26 -2.76 -4.51 -12.45
N PRO A 27 -3.91 -5.04 -12.88
CA PRO A 27 -5.16 -4.87 -12.16
C PRO A 27 -5.08 -5.38 -10.71
N ILE A 28 -5.80 -4.71 -9.82
CA ILE A 28 -5.93 -5.11 -8.42
C ILE A 28 -7.38 -5.60 -8.21
N ASP A 29 -7.54 -6.84 -7.77
CA ASP A 29 -8.85 -7.33 -7.33
C ASP A 29 -9.06 -6.92 -5.88
N VAL A 30 -10.06 -6.05 -5.66
CA VAL A 30 -10.41 -5.48 -4.35
C VAL A 30 -11.61 -6.27 -3.82
N LYS A 31 -11.39 -7.09 -2.79
CA LYS A 31 -12.38 -8.02 -2.26
C LYS A 31 -13.00 -7.50 -0.97
N TYR A 32 -14.32 -7.46 -0.93
CA TYR A 32 -15.04 -7.05 0.28
C TYR A 32 -15.23 -8.25 1.21
N ARG A 33 -14.83 -8.11 2.47
CA ARG A 33 -14.95 -9.15 3.51
C ARG A 33 -15.48 -8.54 4.81
N ASP A 34 -16.80 -8.56 4.99
CA ASP A 34 -17.48 -8.19 6.25
C ASP A 34 -17.00 -6.88 6.91
N GLY A 35 -16.79 -5.83 6.10
CA GLY A 35 -16.31 -4.53 6.58
C GLY A 35 -14.79 -4.35 6.51
N MET A 36 -14.07 -5.34 6.00
CA MET A 36 -12.66 -5.30 5.64
C MET A 36 -12.48 -5.43 4.13
N ILE A 37 -11.27 -5.13 3.65
CA ILE A 37 -10.85 -5.26 2.26
C ILE A 37 -9.63 -6.16 2.17
N ASP A 38 -9.66 -7.09 1.22
CA ASP A 38 -8.48 -7.85 0.81
C ASP A 38 -8.08 -7.39 -0.61
N TYR A 39 -6.83 -6.96 -0.78
CA TYR A 39 -6.28 -6.59 -2.08
C TYR A 39 -5.47 -7.76 -2.64
N HIS A 40 -5.90 -8.27 -3.78
CA HIS A 40 -5.18 -9.34 -4.48
C HIS A 40 -4.35 -8.72 -5.60
N TYR A 41 -3.02 -8.82 -5.47
CA TYR A 41 -2.07 -8.37 -6.48
C TYR A 41 -1.72 -9.49 -7.47
N ASN A 42 -1.25 -9.11 -8.66
CA ASN A 42 -0.95 -10.04 -9.75
C ASN A 42 0.20 -11.02 -9.44
N ASN A 43 1.08 -10.67 -8.50
CA ASN A 43 2.16 -11.53 -8.02
C ASN A 43 1.69 -12.58 -6.99
N GLY A 44 0.39 -12.66 -6.72
CA GLY A 44 -0.21 -13.65 -5.81
C GLY A 44 -0.26 -13.21 -4.35
N VAL A 45 0.32 -12.06 -4.00
CA VAL A 45 0.23 -11.52 -2.64
C VAL A 45 -1.17 -10.99 -2.37
N VAL A 46 -1.69 -11.32 -1.18
CA VAL A 46 -2.94 -10.77 -0.66
C VAL A 46 -2.63 -9.86 0.52
N VAL A 47 -3.12 -8.62 0.47
CA VAL A 47 -3.00 -7.64 1.55
C VAL A 47 -4.35 -7.51 2.24
N HIS A 48 -4.39 -7.84 3.53
CA HIS A 48 -5.59 -7.73 4.34
C HIS A 48 -5.63 -6.39 5.07
N SER A 49 -6.79 -5.73 5.09
CA SER A 49 -6.96 -4.44 5.76
C SER A 49 -7.26 -4.54 7.27
N ASP A 50 -6.96 -5.67 7.89
CA ASP A 50 -7.19 -5.95 9.31
C ASP A 50 -5.90 -6.35 10.04
N ALA A 51 -5.99 -6.44 11.36
CA ALA A 51 -4.87 -6.85 12.18
C ALA A 51 -4.51 -8.32 11.93
N TYR A 52 -3.23 -8.63 12.03
CA TYR A 52 -2.78 -10.01 11.96
C TYR A 52 -3.43 -10.86 13.08
N PRO A 53 -4.03 -12.03 12.76
CA PRO A 53 -4.84 -12.76 13.73
C PRO A 53 -4.07 -13.20 14.97
N ASN A 54 -4.65 -12.97 16.15
CA ASN A 54 -4.15 -13.42 17.46
C ASN A 54 -2.76 -12.87 17.85
N GLU A 55 -2.25 -11.88 17.13
CA GLU A 55 -0.97 -11.27 17.44
C GLU A 55 -0.96 -9.79 17.00
N PRO A 56 -1.01 -8.84 17.95
CA PRO A 56 -0.93 -7.44 17.60
C PRO A 56 0.47 -7.12 17.05
N VAL A 57 0.52 -6.63 15.81
CA VAL A 57 1.65 -5.84 15.32
C VAL A 57 1.67 -4.55 16.13
N GLY A 58 2.84 -4.12 16.59
CA GLY A 58 2.97 -3.10 17.64
C GLY A 58 2.20 -1.79 17.39
N PRO A 59 2.00 -0.99 18.44
CA PRO A 59 0.98 0.06 18.47
C PRO A 59 1.25 1.24 17.52
N ASN A 60 2.44 1.30 16.92
CA ASN A 60 2.97 2.50 16.29
C ASN A 60 2.95 2.46 14.75
N GLY A 61 1.92 1.82 14.18
CA GLY A 61 1.69 1.76 12.74
C GLY A 61 2.69 0.85 12.03
N GLY A 62 2.19 -0.17 11.35
CA GLY A 62 3.01 -1.27 10.89
C GLY A 62 2.26 -2.28 10.04
N ALA A 63 2.96 -3.35 9.69
CA ALA A 63 2.42 -4.46 8.91
C ALA A 63 3.03 -5.79 9.36
N CYS A 64 2.29 -6.88 9.12
CA CYS A 64 2.80 -8.24 9.22
C CYS A 64 2.94 -8.82 7.81
N PHE A 65 4.14 -9.24 7.46
CA PHE A 65 4.46 -9.94 6.23
C PHE A 65 4.58 -11.42 6.52
N VAL A 66 3.80 -12.24 5.82
CA VAL A 66 3.73 -13.69 6.03
C VAL A 66 4.22 -14.38 4.76
N GLY A 67 5.21 -15.25 4.92
CA GLY A 67 5.76 -16.09 3.86
C GLY A 67 5.72 -17.57 4.24
N THR A 68 6.31 -18.42 3.41
CA THR A 68 6.32 -19.87 3.59
C THR A 68 7.13 -20.31 4.81
N ASP A 69 8.18 -19.58 5.16
CA ASP A 69 9.11 -19.94 6.23
C ASP A 69 8.81 -19.24 7.56
N GLY A 70 7.80 -18.37 7.59
CA GLY A 70 7.42 -17.63 8.78
C GLY A 70 6.85 -16.26 8.49
N ARG A 71 7.03 -15.35 9.44
CA ARG A 71 6.54 -13.97 9.32
C ARG A 71 7.53 -12.95 9.85
N ILE A 72 7.42 -11.73 9.35
CA ILE A 72 8.07 -10.53 9.86
C ILE A 72 6.98 -9.52 10.20
N ALA A 73 6.97 -9.03 11.43
CA ALA A 73 6.12 -7.91 11.84
C ALA A 73 7.02 -6.70 12.13
N VAL A 74 6.65 -5.56 11.57
CA VAL A 74 7.39 -4.31 11.69
C VAL A 74 6.44 -3.18 12.05
N ASP A 75 6.88 -2.31 12.95
CA ASP A 75 6.28 -1.00 13.19
C ASP A 75 7.40 0.07 13.20
N ARG A 76 7.08 1.28 13.64
CA ARG A 76 8.05 2.39 13.68
C ARG A 76 9.22 2.18 14.66
N ASP A 77 9.05 1.37 15.69
CA ASP A 77 10.01 1.23 16.78
C ASP A 77 10.67 -0.16 16.84
N SER A 78 10.08 -1.15 16.16
CA SER A 78 10.47 -2.54 16.33
C SER A 78 10.28 -3.35 15.05
N ILE A 79 11.14 -4.36 14.90
CA ILE A 79 11.02 -5.42 13.92
C ILE A 79 11.19 -6.76 14.63
N VAL A 80 10.24 -7.67 14.42
CA VAL A 80 10.25 -9.02 15.00
C VAL A 80 9.93 -10.05 13.93
N SER A 81 10.38 -11.27 14.13
CA SER A 81 10.08 -12.39 13.23
C SER A 81 9.78 -13.66 13.99
N TYR A 82 9.06 -14.56 13.31
CA TYR A 82 8.88 -15.92 13.77
C TYR A 82 9.09 -16.89 12.59
N PRO A 83 10.09 -17.80 12.67
CA PRO A 83 11.07 -17.92 13.74
C PRO A 83 12.04 -16.71 13.79
N ALA A 84 12.56 -16.40 14.99
CA ALA A 84 13.48 -15.27 15.19
C ALA A 84 14.80 -15.36 14.38
N SER A 85 15.10 -16.55 13.83
CA SER A 85 16.24 -16.77 12.95
C SER A 85 16.14 -16.03 11.62
N ILE A 86 14.93 -15.70 11.13
CA ILE A 86 14.73 -14.96 9.87
C ILE A 86 15.51 -13.64 9.91
N LEU A 87 15.42 -12.88 11.00
CA LEU A 87 16.14 -11.59 11.12
C LEU A 87 17.65 -11.73 11.36
N ARG A 88 18.15 -12.95 11.55
CA ARG A 88 19.59 -13.22 11.71
C ARG A 88 20.21 -13.76 10.43
N GLU A 89 19.40 -14.04 9.42
CA GLU A 89 19.87 -14.48 8.12
C GLU A 89 20.61 -13.32 7.44
N PRO A 90 21.90 -13.50 7.07
CA PRO A 90 22.65 -12.44 6.44
C PRO A 90 22.19 -12.25 4.99
N LEU A 91 22.03 -10.99 4.58
CA LEU A 91 21.82 -10.66 3.18
C LEU A 91 23.05 -11.06 2.36
N LEU A 92 22.84 -11.83 1.31
CA LEU A 92 23.87 -12.29 0.39
C LEU A 92 24.42 -11.13 -0.47
N PRO A 93 25.62 -11.28 -1.05
CA PRO A 93 26.19 -10.25 -1.92
C PRO A 93 25.30 -9.90 -3.13
N ASP A 94 24.59 -10.90 -3.66
CA ASP A 94 23.75 -10.76 -4.86
C ASP A 94 22.28 -10.41 -4.54
N ASP A 95 21.93 -10.25 -3.26
CA ASP A 95 20.58 -9.82 -2.87
C ASP A 95 20.31 -8.38 -3.32
N GLU A 96 19.10 -8.14 -3.80
CA GLU A 96 18.66 -6.82 -4.22
C GLU A 96 18.73 -5.83 -3.05
N ARG A 97 19.36 -4.69 -3.28
CA ARG A 97 19.48 -3.61 -2.30
C ARG A 97 18.48 -2.53 -2.61
N VAL A 98 17.55 -2.33 -1.69
CA VAL A 98 16.57 -1.25 -1.78
C VAL A 98 17.25 0.12 -1.64
N TYR A 99 16.64 1.14 -2.25
CA TYR A 99 17.12 2.51 -2.14
C TYR A 99 17.07 2.98 -0.67
N TYR A 100 18.22 3.35 -0.11
CA TYR A 100 18.32 3.75 1.28
C TYR A 100 18.30 5.28 1.44
N ALA A 101 17.39 5.77 2.29
CA ALA A 101 17.39 7.15 2.78
C ALA A 101 17.08 7.17 4.28
N ASN A 102 17.91 7.84 5.07
CA ASN A 102 17.69 8.03 6.51
C ASN A 102 16.93 9.32 6.86
N SER A 103 16.59 10.14 5.87
CA SER A 103 15.82 11.36 6.00
C SER A 103 15.11 11.70 4.70
N HIS A 104 13.79 11.93 4.75
CA HIS A 104 13.01 12.34 3.58
C HIS A 104 13.41 13.74 3.09
N SER A 105 13.64 14.69 4.01
CA SER A 105 14.07 16.04 3.65
C SER A 105 15.50 16.06 3.12
N GLY A 106 16.40 15.26 3.70
CA GLY A 106 17.76 15.08 3.19
C GLY A 106 17.75 14.47 1.79
N ASN A 107 16.98 13.40 1.60
CA ASN A 107 16.81 12.76 0.30
C ASN A 107 16.30 13.74 -0.76
N PHE A 108 15.30 14.57 -0.43
CA PHE A 108 14.81 15.61 -1.34
C PHE A 108 15.91 16.58 -1.78
N LEU A 109 16.69 17.13 -0.84
CA LEU A 109 17.77 18.06 -1.17
C LEU A 109 18.85 17.41 -2.05
N ASP A 110 19.18 16.15 -1.79
CA ASP A 110 20.15 15.41 -2.60
C ASP A 110 19.62 15.09 -4.00
N CYS A 111 18.32 14.80 -4.12
CA CYS A 111 17.66 14.60 -5.41
C CYS A 111 17.58 15.91 -6.21
N VAL A 112 17.34 17.06 -5.57
CA VAL A 112 17.41 18.37 -6.23
C VAL A 112 18.80 18.63 -6.83
N ARG A 113 19.87 18.31 -6.08
CA ARG A 113 21.27 18.48 -6.53
C ARG A 113 21.64 17.50 -7.65
N SER A 114 21.30 16.24 -7.47
CA SER A 114 21.69 15.16 -8.38
C SER A 114 20.76 14.97 -9.58
N ARG A 115 19.59 15.63 -9.57
CA ARG A 115 18.49 15.46 -10.55
C ARG A 115 17.95 14.03 -10.62
N LYS A 116 18.14 13.24 -9.56
CA LYS A 116 17.53 11.91 -9.42
C LYS A 116 16.12 12.01 -8.85
N ALA A 117 15.33 10.96 -9.01
CA ALA A 117 14.04 10.82 -8.33
C ALA A 117 14.23 10.64 -6.83
N THR A 118 13.30 11.18 -6.04
CA THR A 118 13.20 10.96 -4.59
C THR A 118 12.80 9.52 -4.28
N ILE A 119 13.10 9.07 -3.06
CA ILE A 119 12.71 7.73 -2.58
C ILE A 119 11.21 7.48 -2.72
N CYS A 120 10.40 8.52 -2.48
CA CYS A 120 8.97 8.56 -2.77
C CYS A 120 8.73 9.63 -3.83
N CYS A 121 8.49 9.24 -5.07
CA CYS A 121 8.15 10.14 -6.17
C CYS A 121 6.62 10.27 -6.31
N PRO A 122 6.11 11.28 -7.04
CA PRO A 122 4.68 11.52 -7.18
C PRO A 122 3.88 10.31 -7.67
N GLU A 123 4.45 9.49 -8.56
CA GLU A 123 3.84 8.28 -9.10
C GLU A 123 3.64 7.22 -8.01
N VAL A 124 4.64 7.03 -7.13
CA VAL A 124 4.54 6.13 -5.97
C VAL A 124 3.45 6.62 -5.03
N ALA A 125 3.44 7.91 -4.70
CA ALA A 125 2.42 8.49 -3.83
C ALA A 125 0.99 8.33 -4.41
N ALA A 126 0.81 8.55 -5.72
CA ALA A 126 -0.46 8.36 -6.42
C ALA A 126 -0.90 6.88 -6.42
N TYR A 127 0.04 5.96 -6.64
CA TYR A 127 -0.26 4.53 -6.59
C TYR A 127 -0.67 4.07 -5.18
N THR A 128 0.05 4.53 -4.15
CA THR A 128 -0.27 4.25 -2.75
C THR A 128 -1.65 4.74 -2.35
N ILE A 129 -1.99 6.00 -2.65
CA ILE A 129 -3.28 6.57 -2.24
C ILE A 129 -4.46 5.90 -2.96
N ASN A 130 -4.25 5.38 -4.18
CA ASN A 130 -5.29 4.66 -4.91
C ASN A 130 -5.81 3.46 -4.12
N ALA A 131 -4.93 2.69 -3.44
CA ALA A 131 -5.36 1.55 -2.62
C ALA A 131 -6.43 1.95 -1.60
N ILE A 132 -6.23 3.09 -0.92
CA ILE A 132 -7.13 3.60 0.12
C ILE A 132 -8.47 4.03 -0.45
N PHE A 133 -8.46 4.69 -1.61
CA PHE A 133 -9.68 5.13 -2.28
C PHE A 133 -10.46 3.96 -2.86
N ILE A 134 -9.80 3.04 -3.58
CA ILE A 134 -10.50 1.92 -4.22
C ILE A 134 -11.07 0.95 -3.19
N GLY A 135 -10.34 0.68 -2.10
CA GLY A 135 -10.85 -0.10 -0.98
C GLY A 135 -11.99 0.62 -0.28
N GLY A 136 -11.89 1.95 -0.10
CA GLY A 136 -12.95 2.76 0.47
C GLY A 136 -14.26 2.73 -0.33
N ILE A 137 -14.16 2.72 -1.66
CA ILE A 137 -15.30 2.58 -2.57
C ILE A 137 -15.90 1.17 -2.48
N SER A 138 -15.06 0.12 -2.45
CA SER A 138 -15.53 -1.26 -2.23
C SER A 138 -16.27 -1.41 -0.89
N LEU A 139 -15.74 -0.82 0.19
CA LEU A 139 -16.41 -0.79 1.51
C LEU A 139 -17.78 -0.11 1.46
N ALA A 140 -17.87 1.02 0.76
CA ALA A 140 -19.10 1.78 0.63
C ALA A 140 -20.18 1.00 -0.12
N LEU A 141 -19.78 0.30 -1.18
CA LEU A 141 -20.66 -0.50 -2.01
C LEU A 141 -20.89 -1.92 -1.46
N LYS A 142 -20.10 -2.34 -0.46
CA LYS A 142 -20.12 -3.67 0.16
C LYS A 142 -20.03 -4.82 -0.85
N ARG A 143 -19.12 -4.67 -1.82
CA ARG A 143 -18.91 -5.66 -2.88
C ARG A 143 -17.52 -5.58 -3.47
N ASP A 144 -17.13 -6.68 -4.10
CA ASP A 144 -15.89 -6.79 -4.85
C ASP A 144 -15.85 -5.79 -6.02
N LEU A 145 -14.65 -5.29 -6.30
CA LEU A 145 -14.33 -4.43 -7.44
C LEU A 145 -13.02 -4.88 -8.08
N ARG A 146 -12.83 -4.55 -9.36
CA ARG A 146 -11.57 -4.77 -10.08
C ARG A 146 -11.04 -3.45 -10.59
N TRP A 147 -9.90 -3.01 -10.04
CA TRP A 147 -9.26 -1.75 -10.38
C TRP A 147 -8.23 -1.94 -11.48
N ASP A 148 -8.27 -1.08 -12.50
CA ASP A 148 -7.25 -0.96 -13.53
C ASP A 148 -6.41 0.31 -13.28
N PRO A 149 -5.14 0.16 -12.84
CA PRO A 149 -4.28 1.31 -12.54
C PRO A 149 -3.78 2.04 -13.80
N VAL A 150 -3.91 1.46 -15.00
CA VAL A 150 -3.50 2.11 -16.25
C VAL A 150 -4.57 3.10 -16.70
N THR A 151 -5.84 2.71 -16.63
CA THR A 151 -6.97 3.58 -17.00
C THR A 151 -7.51 4.40 -15.83
N LEU A 152 -7.09 4.09 -14.60
CA LEU A 152 -7.59 4.66 -13.35
C LEU A 152 -9.11 4.48 -13.22
N GLN A 153 -9.61 3.29 -13.54
CA GLN A 153 -11.03 2.95 -13.53
C GLN A 153 -11.28 1.57 -12.95
N PHE A 154 -12.50 1.37 -12.44
CA PHE A 154 -13.05 0.06 -12.17
C PHE A 154 -13.56 -0.57 -13.46
N ALA A 155 -13.04 -1.74 -13.80
CA ALA A 155 -13.34 -2.42 -15.05
C ALA A 155 -14.85 -2.76 -15.15
N GLY A 156 -15.54 -2.15 -16.11
CA GLY A 156 -16.96 -2.41 -16.39
C GLY A 156 -17.93 -1.92 -15.30
N ASP A 157 -17.53 -0.97 -14.45
CA ASP A 157 -18.31 -0.58 -13.27
C ASP A 157 -18.60 0.92 -13.17
N ASP A 158 -19.62 1.38 -13.89
CA ASP A 158 -20.03 2.79 -13.90
C ASP A 158 -20.44 3.30 -12.51
N THR A 159 -20.97 2.42 -11.65
CA THR A 159 -21.42 2.83 -10.31
C THR A 159 -20.24 3.12 -9.40
N ALA A 160 -19.20 2.28 -9.43
CA ALA A 160 -17.96 2.55 -8.70
C ALA A 160 -17.19 3.72 -9.32
N ASN A 161 -17.14 3.82 -10.66
CA ASN A 161 -16.45 4.90 -11.36
C ASN A 161 -17.04 6.29 -11.05
N ARG A 162 -18.36 6.41 -10.84
CA ARG A 162 -18.98 7.67 -10.38
C ARG A 162 -18.49 8.14 -9.02
N LEU A 163 -17.92 7.25 -8.20
CA LEU A 163 -17.39 7.56 -6.87
C LEU A 163 -15.91 7.98 -6.88
N LEU A 164 -15.25 7.96 -8.05
CA LEU A 164 -13.86 8.42 -8.20
C LEU A 164 -13.72 9.95 -8.15
N SER A 165 -14.81 10.69 -8.27
CA SER A 165 -14.82 12.15 -8.22
C SER A 165 -15.94 12.66 -7.31
N TYR A 166 -15.75 13.84 -6.74
CA TYR A 166 -16.79 14.57 -6.04
C TYR A 166 -17.46 15.59 -6.98
N SER A 167 -18.73 15.91 -6.71
CA SER A 167 -19.39 17.02 -7.39
C SER A 167 -18.68 18.33 -7.04
N PRO A 168 -18.11 19.06 -8.01
CA PRO A 168 -17.42 20.31 -7.74
C PRO A 168 -18.41 21.37 -7.23
N ARG A 169 -17.91 22.31 -6.42
CA ARG A 169 -18.71 23.39 -5.83
C ARG A 169 -18.62 24.64 -6.71
N PRO A 170 -19.73 25.17 -7.27
CA PRO A 170 -19.70 26.43 -8.01
C PRO A 170 -19.12 27.60 -7.18
N PRO A 171 -18.38 28.55 -7.79
CA PRO A 171 -17.95 28.60 -9.20
C PRO A 171 -16.68 27.77 -9.52
N TRP A 172 -16.18 26.97 -8.58
CA TRP A 172 -14.90 26.25 -8.69
C TRP A 172 -15.09 24.91 -9.38
N ILE A 173 -15.05 24.94 -10.71
CA ILE A 173 -15.04 23.77 -11.59
C ILE A 173 -13.66 23.62 -12.24
N LEU A 174 -13.23 22.38 -12.49
CA LEU A 174 -12.01 22.05 -13.24
C LEU A 174 -12.30 22.03 -14.75
#